data_AF-A0A091GD76-F1
#
_entry.id   AF-A0A091GD76-F1
#
_cell.length_a   1.000
_cell.length_b   1.000
_cell.length_c   1.000
_cell.angle_alpha   90.00
_cell.angle_beta   90.00
_cell.angle_gamma   90.00
#
_symmetry.space_group_name_H-M   'P 1'
#
loop_
_entity.id
_entity.type
_entity.pdbx_description
1 polymer ?
#
loop_
_entity_poly.entity_id
_entity_poly.type
_entity_poly.pdbx_seq_one_letter_code
_entity_poly.pdbx_strand_id
1 'polypeptide(L)' 'GRFRLDIRNNFFTMRVVRHWHRLPREAVDAPSLQVFKARLNGALGSLI' A
#
# COMPACT_ATOMS: atom_id res chain seq x y z
N GLY A 1 7.79 -20.10 9.57
CA GLY A 1 6.73 -19.61 10.46
C GLY A 1 5.98 -18.45 9.81
N ARG A 2 4.82 -18.73 9.19
CA ARG A 2 3.98 -17.72 8.50
C ARG A 2 3.50 -16.59 9.42
N PHE A 3 3.38 -16.87 10.71
CA PHE A 3 2.90 -15.94 11.74
C PHE A 3 3.67 -14.63 11.82
N ARG A 4 5.00 -14.66 11.69
CA ARG A 4 5.84 -13.44 11.75
C ARG A 4 5.70 -12.56 10.51
N LEU A 5 5.46 -13.17 9.35
CA LEU A 5 5.31 -12.45 8.10
C LEU A 5 3.97 -11.70 8.07
N ASP A 6 2.91 -12.37 8.52
CA ASP A 6 1.55 -11.84 8.56
C ASP A 6 1.44 -10.63 9.51
N ILE A 7 2.04 -10.71 10.69
CA ILE A 7 2.12 -9.59 11.65
C ILE A 7 2.84 -8.38 11.03
N ARG A 8 3.97 -8.60 10.34
CA ARG A 8 4.72 -7.51 9.69
C ARG A 8 3.91 -6.87 8.57
N ASN A 9 3.19 -7.67 7.79
CA ASN A 9 2.37 -7.19 6.68
C ASN A 9 1.20 -6.36 7.21
N ASN A 10 0.49 -6.86 8.22
CA ASN A 10 -0.65 -6.15 8.82
C ASN A 10 -0.24 -4.84 9.50
N PHE A 11 0.92 -4.82 10.18
CA PHE A 11 1.47 -3.61 10.78
C PHE A 11 1.89 -2.57 9.74
N PHE A 12 2.43 -3.01 8.60
CA PHE A 12 2.79 -2.13 7.51
C PHE A 12 1.55 -1.50 6.88
N THR A 13 0.52 -2.30 6.59
CA THR A 13 -0.76 -1.83 6.06
C THR A 13 -1.41 -0.81 7.00
N MET A 14 -1.47 -1.09 8.31
CA MET A 14 -2.03 -0.14 9.28
C MET A 14 -1.24 1.16 9.38
N ARG A 15 0.11 1.12 9.31
CA ARG A 15 0.93 2.34 9.29
C ARG A 15 0.72 3.14 8.02
N VAL A 16 0.68 2.48 6.87
CA VAL A 16 0.46 3.12 5.57
C VAL A 16 -0.93 3.76 5.52
N VAL A 17 -1.99 3.06 5.93
CA VAL A 17 -3.36 3.60 5.96
C VAL A 17 -3.47 4.81 6.88
N ARG A 18 -2.88 4.75 8.08
CA ARG A 18 -2.89 5.88 9.03
C ARG A 18 -2.07 7.07 8.51
N HIS A 19 -1.00 6.82 7.77
CA HIS A 19 -0.19 7.85 7.14
C HIS A 19 -0.89 8.48 5.93
N TRP A 20 -1.60 7.67 5.14
CA TRP A 20 -2.46 8.12 4.04
C TRP A 20 -3.60 9.01 4.51
N HIS A 21 -4.23 8.69 5.64
CA HIS A 21 -5.29 9.53 6.22
C HIS A 21 -4.80 10.91 6.69
N ARG A 22 -3.48 11.08 6.86
CA ARG A 22 -2.82 12.33 7.27
C ARG A 22 -2.12 13.07 6.13
N LEU A 23 -2.01 12.46 4.95
CA LEU A 23 -1.39 13.10 3.78
C LEU A 23 -2.42 14.03 3.11
N PRO A 24 -2.02 15.25 2.69
CA PRO A 24 -2.90 16.15 1.96
C PRO A 24 -3.34 15.49 0.65
N ARG A 25 -4.61 15.68 0.27
CA ARG A 25 -5.21 15.09 -0.93
C ARG A 25 -4.38 15.32 -2.20
N GLU A 26 -3.72 16.47 -2.36
CA GLU A 26 -2.78 16.70 -3.46
C GLU A 26 -1.60 15.72 -3.51
N ALA A 27 -1.05 15.29 -2.35
CA ALA A 27 0.02 14.29 -2.31
C ALA A 27 -0.50 12.88 -2.64
N VAL A 28 -1.81 12.66 -2.49
CA VAL A 28 -2.52 11.42 -2.81
C VAL A 28 -2.99 11.42 -4.28
N ASP A 29 -3.26 12.57 -4.89
CA ASP A 29 -3.65 12.68 -6.30
C ASP A 29 -2.46 12.91 -7.25
N ALA A 30 -1.24 12.84 -6.73
CA ALA A 30 -0.04 12.96 -7.54
C ALA A 30 0.01 11.86 -8.62
N PRO A 31 0.41 12.17 -9.87
CA PRO A 31 0.53 11.20 -10.97
C PRO A 31 1.38 9.97 -10.60
N SER A 32 2.36 10.15 -9.71
CA SER A 32 3.21 9.08 -9.18
C SER A 32 2.44 8.02 -8.39
N LEU A 33 1.37 8.40 -7.68
CA LEU A 33 0.58 7.49 -6.85
C LEU A 33 -0.38 6.65 -7.69
N GLN A 34 -0.96 7.21 -8.75
CA GLN A 34 -1.76 6.42 -9.71
C GLN A 34 -0.90 5.36 -10.41
N VAL A 35 0.31 5.73 -10.83
CA VAL A 35 1.28 4.78 -11.40
C VAL A 35 1.69 3.73 -10.38
N PHE A 36 1.88 4.11 -9.11
CA PHE A 36 2.20 3.19 -8.03
C PHE A 36 1.06 2.18 -7.76
N LYS A 37 -0.20 2.63 -7.71
CA LYS A 37 -1.37 1.75 -7.59
C LYS A 37 -1.52 0.80 -8.78
N ALA A 38 -1.31 1.28 -10.01
CA ALA A 38 -1.36 0.45 -11.21
C ALA A 38 -0.30 -0.66 -11.17
N ARG A 39 0.93 -0.34 -10.75
CA ARG A 39 2.01 -1.32 -10.57
C ARG A 39 1.70 -2.33 -9.47
N LEU A 40 1.16 -1.88 -8.33
CA LEU A 40 0.73 -2.78 -7.25
C LEU A 40 -0.40 -3.70 -7.69
N ASN A 41 -1.40 -3.18 -8.40
CA ASN A 41 -2.52 -3.96 -8.89
C ASN A 41 -2.08 -5.02 -9.92
N GLY A 42 -1.13 -4.66 -10.80
CA GLY A 42 -0.50 -5.62 -11.70
C GLY A 42 0.29 -6.71 -10.96
N ALA A 43 1.04 -6.35 -9.92
CA ALA A 43 1.80 -7.30 -9.11
C ALA A 43 0.90 -8.23 -8.27
N LEU A 44 -0.20 -7.72 -7.72
CA LEU A 44 -1.20 -8.50 -6.99
C LEU A 44 -2.01 -9.42 -7.91
N GLY A 45 -2.33 -8.98 -9.12
CA GLY A 45 -2.97 -9.82 -10.15
C GLY A 45 -2.08 -10.97 -10.63
N SER A 46 -0.75 -10.81 -10.56
CA SER A 46 0.22 -11.85 -10.88
C SER A 46 0.47 -12.85 -9.75
N LEU A 47 -0.13 -12.65 -8.56
CA LEU A 47 -0.02 -13.56 -7.42
C LEU A 47 -1.15 -14.61 -7.38
N ILE A 48 -2.04 -14.61 -8.38
CA ILE A 48 -3.08 -15.64 -8.60
C ILE A 48 -2.51 -16.78 -9.44
#